data_AF-A0A1V6J765-F1
#
_entry.id   AF-A0A1V6J765-F1
#
_cell.length_a   1.000
_cell.length_b   1.000
_cell.length_c   1.000
_cell.angle_alpha   90.00
_cell.angle_beta   90.00
_cell.angle_gamma   90.00
#
_symmetry.space_group_name_H-M   'P 1'
#
loop_
_entity.id
_entity.type
_entity.pdbx_description
1 polymer ?
#
loop_
_entity_poly.entity_id
_entity_poly.type
_entity_poly.pdbx_seq_one_letter_code
_entity_poly.pdbx_strand_id
1 'polypeptide(L)'
;MHPLEKMIGEGEHVRQDFKYFLNDARKIARSLAAFANTEGGRLLVGVKDNGRIAGLKHREEEAYVVEAAAHVFCRPPVRYTTRNWEHEGKVVLEVQVPKSTKAPHSAPDESGKYLCYIRKGDENKVASELETTVLKMTHSARPLHFTLDNKHRRLLQVLGTQTEYKEFDIAELSRLSLMTRKECIRALAGLIASGTIQTSR
;
A
#
# COMPACT_ATOMS: atom_id res chain seq x y z
N MET A 1 -2.51 -8.60 -30.46
CA MET A 1 -2.68 -8.91 -29.03
C MET A 1 -3.41 -7.74 -28.38
N HIS A 2 -4.56 -8.00 -27.79
CA HIS A 2 -5.38 -6.97 -27.15
C HIS A 2 -4.69 -6.48 -25.86
N PRO A 3 -4.68 -5.17 -25.52
CA PRO A 3 -3.95 -4.68 -24.35
C PRO A 3 -4.38 -5.34 -23.03
N LEU A 4 -5.67 -5.68 -22.90
CA LEU A 4 -6.18 -6.44 -21.75
C LEU A 4 -5.52 -7.81 -21.59
N GLU A 5 -5.31 -8.55 -22.69
CA GLU A 5 -4.67 -9.87 -22.65
C GLU A 5 -3.23 -9.77 -22.16
N LYS A 6 -2.53 -8.70 -22.56
CA LYS A 6 -1.16 -8.44 -22.08
C LYS A 6 -1.15 -8.23 -20.58
N MET A 7 -2.05 -7.38 -20.05
CA MET A 7 -2.15 -7.14 -18.60
C MET A 7 -2.51 -8.42 -17.84
N ILE A 8 -3.48 -9.19 -18.33
CA ILE A 8 -3.85 -10.47 -17.70
C ILE A 8 -2.68 -11.46 -17.70
N GLY A 9 -1.89 -11.50 -18.79
CA GLY A 9 -0.70 -12.33 -18.90
C GLY A 9 0.43 -11.96 -17.94
N GLU A 10 0.42 -10.75 -17.37
CA GLU A 10 1.37 -10.33 -16.31
C GLU A 10 1.07 -11.02 -14.96
N GLY A 11 -0.15 -11.53 -14.76
CA GLY A 11 -0.59 -12.14 -13.50
C GLY A 11 -0.79 -11.13 -12.36
N GLU A 12 -1.14 -11.62 -11.17
CA GLU A 12 -1.22 -10.77 -9.99
C GLU A 12 0.18 -10.45 -9.44
N HIS A 13 0.38 -9.21 -9.02
CA HIS A 13 1.66 -8.73 -8.51
C HIS A 13 1.47 -7.44 -7.69
N VAL A 14 2.55 -6.83 -7.22
CA VAL A 14 2.49 -5.63 -6.36
C VAL A 14 1.64 -4.49 -6.90
N ARG A 15 1.60 -4.29 -8.23
CA ARG A 15 0.77 -3.27 -8.91
C ARG A 15 -0.51 -3.80 -9.60
N GLN A 16 -0.89 -5.07 -9.44
CA GLN A 16 -2.05 -5.65 -10.14
C GLN A 16 -2.74 -6.70 -9.28
N ASP A 17 -4.05 -6.62 -9.20
CA ASP A 17 -4.91 -7.56 -8.48
C ASP A 17 -6.15 -7.86 -9.36
N PHE A 18 -6.62 -9.10 -9.33
CA PHE A 18 -7.78 -9.57 -10.07
C PHE A 18 -8.96 -9.74 -9.13
N LYS A 19 -10.15 -9.36 -9.62
CA LYS A 19 -11.41 -9.62 -8.93
C LYS A 19 -12.44 -10.11 -9.92
N TYR A 20 -13.08 -11.23 -9.60
CA TYR A 20 -14.17 -11.71 -10.43
C TYR A 20 -15.38 -10.77 -10.39
N PHE A 21 -15.75 -10.27 -9.20
CA PHE A 21 -16.81 -9.27 -8.96
C PHE A 21 -16.57 -8.59 -7.60
N LEU A 22 -17.17 -7.43 -7.35
CA LEU A 22 -17.01 -6.68 -6.09
C LEU A 22 -18.25 -6.83 -5.21
N ASN A 23 -18.11 -7.54 -4.10
CA ASN A 23 -19.21 -7.81 -3.17
C ASN A 23 -19.19 -6.97 -1.88
N ASP A 24 -18.02 -6.49 -1.47
CA ASP A 24 -17.85 -5.72 -0.24
C ASP A 24 -16.88 -4.56 -0.48
N ALA A 25 -17.43 -3.34 -0.52
CA ALA A 25 -16.68 -2.11 -0.67
C ALA A 25 -15.56 -1.96 0.38
N ARG A 26 -15.70 -2.53 1.58
CA ARG A 26 -14.64 -2.51 2.61
C ARG A 26 -13.44 -3.37 2.22
N LYS A 27 -13.64 -4.51 1.56
CA LYS A 27 -12.53 -5.34 1.05
C LYS A 27 -11.82 -4.64 -0.10
N ILE A 28 -12.58 -3.99 -0.97
CA ILE A 28 -12.03 -3.20 -2.08
C ILE A 28 -11.24 -2.00 -1.53
N ALA A 29 -11.76 -1.31 -0.50
CA ALA A 29 -11.08 -0.19 0.14
C ALA A 29 -9.69 -0.58 0.69
N ARG A 30 -9.52 -1.79 1.23
CA ARG A 30 -8.19 -2.28 1.67
C ARG A 30 -7.21 -2.38 0.51
N SER A 31 -7.69 -2.86 -0.65
CA SER A 31 -6.88 -2.98 -1.87
C SER A 31 -6.52 -1.59 -2.42
N LEU A 32 -7.50 -0.68 -2.51
CA LEU A 32 -7.25 0.70 -2.98
C LEU A 32 -6.29 1.46 -2.05
N ALA A 33 -6.47 1.35 -0.73
CA ALA A 33 -5.57 1.94 0.26
C ALA A 33 -4.16 1.35 0.15
N ALA A 34 -4.02 0.02 0.00
CA ALA A 34 -2.73 -0.64 -0.18
C ALA A 34 -1.99 -0.16 -1.42
N PHE A 35 -2.66 -0.07 -2.57
CA PHE A 35 -2.07 0.48 -3.79
C PHE A 35 -1.62 1.93 -3.59
N ALA A 36 -2.51 2.78 -3.05
CA ALA A 36 -2.24 4.20 -2.82
C ALA A 36 -1.04 4.41 -1.88
N ASN A 37 -0.86 3.57 -0.88
CA ASN A 37 0.24 3.64 0.08
C ASN A 37 1.57 3.09 -0.42
N THR A 38 1.57 2.35 -1.54
CA THR A 38 2.75 1.63 -2.02
C THR A 38 3.26 2.27 -3.31
N GLU A 39 3.09 1.60 -4.45
CA GLU A 39 3.57 2.08 -5.76
C GLU A 39 2.44 2.50 -6.70
N GLY A 40 1.20 2.56 -6.20
CA GLY A 40 0.02 2.52 -7.03
C GLY A 40 -0.22 1.13 -7.61
N GLY A 41 -1.20 1.03 -8.49
CA GLY A 41 -1.54 -0.22 -9.16
C GLY A 41 -2.91 -0.18 -9.78
N ARG A 42 -3.35 -1.33 -10.30
CA ARG A 42 -4.66 -1.50 -10.92
C ARG A 42 -5.39 -2.72 -10.38
N LEU A 43 -6.70 -2.61 -10.34
CA LEU A 43 -7.63 -3.71 -10.07
C LEU A 43 -8.33 -4.05 -11.39
N LEU A 44 -8.25 -5.31 -11.84
CA LEU A 44 -9.03 -5.78 -13.00
C LEU A 44 -10.26 -6.55 -12.51
N VAL A 45 -11.43 -5.96 -12.70
CA VAL A 45 -12.72 -6.49 -12.26
C VAL A 45 -13.43 -7.19 -13.41
N GLY A 46 -13.92 -8.41 -13.19
CA GLY A 46 -14.42 -9.31 -14.23
C GLY A 46 -13.38 -10.35 -14.69
N VAL A 47 -12.26 -10.47 -13.97
CA VAL A 47 -11.18 -11.44 -14.22
C VAL A 47 -11.08 -12.37 -13.01
N LYS A 48 -11.04 -13.68 -13.27
CA LYS A 48 -10.84 -14.69 -12.20
C LYS A 48 -9.37 -14.76 -11.81
N ASP A 49 -9.09 -15.32 -10.63
CA ASP A 49 -7.74 -15.50 -10.09
C ASP A 49 -6.81 -16.30 -11.04
N ASN A 50 -7.39 -17.18 -11.87
CA ASN A 50 -6.65 -17.91 -12.90
C ASN A 50 -6.45 -17.14 -14.22
N GLY A 51 -6.70 -15.83 -14.25
CA GLY A 51 -6.61 -14.97 -15.43
C GLY A 51 -7.77 -15.08 -16.40
N ARG A 52 -8.75 -15.98 -16.19
CA ARG A 52 -9.87 -16.14 -17.13
C ARG A 52 -10.79 -14.92 -17.11
N ILE A 53 -11.04 -14.33 -18.28
CA ILE A 53 -12.03 -13.25 -18.46
C ILE A 53 -13.44 -13.82 -18.30
N ALA A 54 -14.10 -13.45 -17.21
CA ALA A 54 -15.50 -13.78 -16.95
C ALA A 54 -16.44 -12.67 -17.42
N GLY A 55 -15.97 -11.42 -17.37
CA GLY A 55 -16.75 -10.24 -17.70
C GLY A 55 -17.60 -9.75 -16.51
N LEU A 56 -17.93 -8.47 -16.52
CA LEU A 56 -18.86 -7.87 -15.56
C LEU A 56 -20.30 -8.28 -15.87
N LYS A 57 -21.09 -8.52 -14.82
CA LYS A 57 -22.54 -8.70 -14.95
C LYS A 57 -23.26 -7.36 -15.06
N HIS A 58 -22.93 -6.42 -14.18
CA HIS A 58 -23.55 -5.09 -14.10
C HIS A 58 -22.46 -4.03 -13.92
N ARG A 59 -22.10 -3.33 -15.01
CA ARG A 59 -20.97 -2.38 -15.02
C ARG A 59 -21.14 -1.24 -14.01
N GLU A 60 -22.37 -0.75 -13.85
CA GLU A 60 -22.70 0.38 -12.99
C GLU A 60 -22.59 0.03 -11.50
N GLU A 61 -23.11 -1.14 -11.10
CA GLU A 61 -23.01 -1.63 -9.71
C GLU A 61 -21.56 -1.72 -9.25
N GLU A 62 -20.70 -2.28 -10.09
CA GLU A 62 -19.28 -2.45 -9.79
C GLU A 62 -18.59 -1.09 -9.66
N ALA A 63 -18.93 -0.11 -10.51
CA ALA A 63 -18.44 1.26 -10.40
C ALA A 63 -18.89 1.93 -9.08
N TYR A 64 -20.14 1.72 -8.64
CA TYR A 64 -20.62 2.23 -7.35
C TYR A 64 -19.87 1.62 -6.16
N VAL A 65 -19.53 0.33 -6.22
CA VAL A 65 -18.75 -0.33 -5.16
C VAL A 65 -17.34 0.26 -5.08
N VAL A 66 -16.70 0.53 -6.22
CA VAL A 66 -15.38 1.20 -6.27
C VAL A 66 -15.46 2.61 -5.69
N GLU A 67 -16.49 3.37 -6.07
CA GLU A 67 -16.72 4.73 -5.57
C GLU A 67 -16.88 4.75 -4.05
N ALA A 68 -17.72 3.87 -3.51
CA ALA A 68 -17.90 3.72 -2.06
C ALA A 68 -16.59 3.30 -1.37
N ALA A 69 -15.85 2.35 -1.95
CA ALA A 69 -14.56 1.91 -1.42
C ALA A 69 -13.56 3.07 -1.31
N ALA A 70 -13.46 3.88 -2.36
CA ALA A 70 -12.49 4.97 -2.47
C ALA A 70 -12.84 6.20 -1.60
N HIS A 71 -14.12 6.58 -1.52
CA HIS A 71 -14.54 7.84 -0.90
C HIS A 71 -15.19 7.69 0.48
N VAL A 72 -15.87 6.57 0.74
CA VAL A 72 -16.56 6.32 2.02
C VAL A 72 -15.67 5.54 2.98
N PHE A 73 -14.97 4.52 2.49
CA PHE A 73 -14.23 3.58 3.33
C PHE A 73 -12.72 3.83 3.39
N CYS A 74 -12.14 4.61 2.48
CA CYS A 74 -10.73 5.02 2.62
C CYS A 74 -10.61 6.34 3.38
N ARG A 75 -9.62 6.41 4.28
CA ARG A 75 -9.29 7.63 5.05
C ARG A 75 -7.78 7.93 5.00
N PRO A 76 -7.35 9.04 4.39
CA PRO A 76 -8.17 9.94 3.55
C PRO A 76 -8.72 9.23 2.30
N PRO A 77 -9.67 9.82 1.57
CA PRO A 77 -10.16 9.25 0.31
C PRO A 77 -9.04 8.96 -0.68
N VAL A 78 -9.15 7.85 -1.41
CA VAL A 78 -8.18 7.44 -2.43
C VAL A 78 -8.62 7.95 -3.79
N ARG A 79 -7.70 8.57 -4.53
CA ARG A 79 -7.94 8.95 -5.93
C ARG A 79 -7.84 7.71 -6.82
N TYR A 80 -8.70 7.63 -7.83
CA TYR A 80 -8.66 6.55 -8.81
C TYR A 80 -9.20 7.04 -10.16
N THR A 81 -8.97 6.25 -11.20
CA THR A 81 -9.59 6.41 -12.52
C THR A 81 -10.09 5.06 -13.00
N THR A 82 -11.08 5.04 -13.89
CA THR A 82 -11.66 3.81 -14.40
C THR A 82 -11.59 3.74 -15.91
N ARG A 83 -11.48 2.51 -16.43
CA ARG A 83 -11.54 2.21 -17.86
C ARG A 83 -12.26 0.90 -18.09
N ASN A 84 -13.19 0.88 -19.04
CA ASN A 84 -13.82 -0.36 -19.49
C ASN A 84 -13.04 -0.92 -20.69
N TRP A 85 -12.77 -2.22 -20.62
CA TRP A 85 -12.17 -2.99 -21.70
C TRP A 85 -13.19 -3.96 -22.25
N GLU A 86 -13.50 -3.86 -23.53
CA GLU A 86 -14.37 -4.82 -24.22
C GLU A 86 -13.51 -5.84 -24.96
N HIS A 87 -13.73 -7.12 -24.69
CA HIS A 87 -12.95 -8.22 -25.26
C HIS A 87 -13.84 -9.46 -25.37
N GLU A 88 -13.96 -10.03 -26.58
CA GLU A 88 -14.79 -11.20 -26.87
C GLU A 88 -16.25 -11.08 -26.36
N GLY A 89 -16.85 -9.88 -26.50
CA GLY A 89 -18.21 -9.61 -26.05
C GLY A 89 -18.37 -9.51 -24.52
N LYS A 90 -17.28 -9.59 -23.76
CA LYS A 90 -17.24 -9.39 -22.31
C LYS A 90 -16.61 -8.05 -21.98
N VAL A 91 -16.92 -7.52 -20.81
CA VAL A 91 -16.34 -6.27 -20.31
C VAL A 91 -15.59 -6.48 -19.03
N VAL A 92 -14.40 -5.87 -18.92
CA VAL A 92 -13.59 -5.82 -17.71
C VAL A 92 -13.44 -4.36 -17.30
N LEU A 93 -13.65 -4.07 -16.02
CA LEU A 93 -13.41 -2.74 -15.45
C LEU A 93 -12.00 -2.72 -14.87
N GLU A 94 -11.16 -1.85 -15.41
CA GLU A 94 -9.87 -1.48 -14.82
C GLU A 94 -10.09 -0.30 -13.87
N VAL A 95 -9.65 -0.45 -12.63
CA VAL A 95 -9.57 0.64 -11.65
C VAL A 95 -8.11 0.96 -11.40
N GLN A 96 -7.64 2.09 -11.90
CA GLN A 96 -6.26 2.54 -11.76
C GLN A 96 -6.12 3.47 -10.55
N VAL A 97 -5.25 3.09 -9.62
CA VAL A 97 -4.91 3.85 -8.40
C VAL A 97 -3.47 4.34 -8.52
N PRO A 98 -3.21 5.66 -8.53
CA PRO A 98 -1.86 6.18 -8.48
C PRO A 98 -1.27 6.03 -7.07
N LYS A 99 0.07 6.02 -6.97
CA LYS A 99 0.75 6.24 -5.68
C LYS A 99 0.29 7.59 -5.11
N SER A 100 -0.16 7.58 -3.86
CA SER A 100 -0.71 8.77 -3.25
C SER A 100 0.36 9.71 -2.72
N THR A 101 0.15 11.00 -2.90
CA THR A 101 0.92 12.07 -2.26
C THR A 101 0.41 12.41 -0.85
N LYS A 102 -0.70 11.81 -0.41
CA LYS A 102 -1.36 12.02 0.88
C LYS A 102 -1.40 10.76 1.76
N ALA A 103 -0.50 9.82 1.52
CA ALA A 103 -0.38 8.62 2.34
C ALA A 103 -0.01 8.97 3.81
N PRO A 104 -0.34 8.12 4.79
CA PRO A 104 -1.03 6.84 4.63
C PRO A 104 -2.55 6.96 4.51
N HIS A 105 -3.12 6.11 3.67
CA HIS A 105 -4.54 5.78 3.59
C HIS A 105 -4.84 4.58 4.47
N SER A 106 -6.01 4.62 5.13
CA SER A 106 -6.51 3.54 5.97
C SER A 106 -7.87 3.09 5.50
N ALA A 107 -8.22 1.83 5.78
CA ALA A 107 -9.52 1.24 5.48
C ALA A 107 -10.00 0.40 6.68
N PRO A 108 -11.31 0.17 6.83
CA PRO A 108 -11.84 -0.65 7.92
C PRO A 108 -11.48 -2.12 7.73
N ASP A 109 -11.08 -2.77 8.82
CA ASP A 109 -11.04 -4.22 8.92
C ASP A 109 -12.46 -4.82 9.07
N GLU A 110 -12.57 -6.11 9.36
CA GLU A 110 -13.86 -6.80 9.53
C GLU A 110 -14.64 -6.30 10.77
N SER A 111 -13.93 -5.80 11.79
CA SER A 111 -14.51 -5.20 13.00
C SER A 111 -14.87 -3.72 12.82
N GLY A 112 -14.52 -3.12 11.68
CA GLY A 112 -14.71 -1.69 11.42
C GLY A 112 -13.55 -0.80 11.90
N LYS A 113 -12.48 -1.39 12.45
CA LYS A 113 -11.29 -0.65 12.88
C LYS A 113 -10.47 -0.22 11.66
N TYR A 114 -10.13 1.06 11.59
CA TYR A 114 -9.33 1.59 10.49
C TYR A 114 -7.84 1.26 10.66
N LEU A 115 -7.28 0.57 9.67
CA LEU A 115 -5.88 0.16 9.64
C LEU A 115 -5.22 0.66 8.35
N CYS A 116 -3.91 0.91 8.42
CA CYS A 116 -3.09 1.23 7.26
C CYS A 116 -2.75 -0.08 6.53
N TYR A 117 -3.02 -0.15 5.23
CA TYR A 117 -2.68 -1.32 4.40
C TYR A 117 -1.59 -0.95 3.40
N ILE A 118 -0.71 -1.90 3.10
CA ILE A 118 0.36 -1.80 2.10
C ILE A 118 0.39 -3.08 1.26
N ARG A 119 0.98 -3.00 0.06
CA ARG A 119 1.22 -4.17 -0.79
C ARG A 119 2.52 -4.85 -0.36
N LYS A 120 2.49 -6.17 -0.18
CA LYS A 120 3.68 -7.02 -0.07
C LYS A 120 3.52 -8.17 -1.06
N GLY A 121 4.26 -8.11 -2.18
CA GLY A 121 3.96 -8.97 -3.32
C GLY A 121 2.55 -8.71 -3.85
N ASP A 122 1.80 -9.77 -4.14
CA ASP A 122 0.41 -9.74 -4.60
C ASP A 122 -0.62 -9.57 -3.45
N GLU A 123 -0.18 -9.48 -2.20
CA GLU A 123 -1.07 -9.43 -1.02
C GLU A 123 -1.23 -8.02 -0.42
N ASN A 124 -2.39 -7.78 0.19
CA ASN A 124 -2.65 -6.61 1.02
C ASN A 124 -2.37 -6.96 2.49
N LYS A 125 -1.37 -6.33 3.11
CA LYS A 125 -1.00 -6.54 4.52
C LYS A 125 -1.25 -5.29 5.36
N VAL A 126 -1.55 -5.48 6.64
CA VAL A 126 -1.57 -4.38 7.61
C VAL A 126 -0.14 -3.88 7.80
N ALA A 127 0.06 -2.59 7.64
CA ALA A 127 1.36 -1.96 7.85
C ALA A 127 1.72 -2.02 9.34
N SER A 128 2.96 -2.41 9.62
CA SER A 128 3.58 -2.29 10.94
C SER A 128 3.62 -0.83 11.39
N GLU A 129 3.91 -0.64 12.67
CA GLU A 129 4.06 0.71 13.24
C GLU A 129 5.21 1.49 12.59
N LEU A 130 6.31 0.80 12.24
CA LEU A 130 7.43 1.41 11.53
C LEU A 130 7.01 1.86 10.12
N GLU A 131 6.43 0.96 9.32
CA GLU A 131 5.96 1.27 7.95
C GLU A 131 4.95 2.41 7.96
N THR A 132 4.00 2.38 8.90
CA THR A 132 3.01 3.47 9.07
C THR A 132 3.69 4.80 9.42
N THR A 133 4.73 4.77 10.26
CA THR A 133 5.47 5.99 10.65
C THR A 133 6.29 6.53 9.49
N VAL A 134 6.96 5.66 8.72
CA VAL A 134 7.69 6.01 7.50
C VAL A 134 6.76 6.68 6.50
N LEU A 135 5.58 6.10 6.23
CA LEU A 135 4.59 6.69 5.32
C LEU A 135 4.18 8.09 5.77
N LYS A 136 3.89 8.27 7.07
CA LYS A 136 3.52 9.58 7.63
C LYS A 136 4.64 10.62 7.49
N MET A 137 5.89 10.23 7.72
CA MET A 137 7.03 11.14 7.62
C MET A 137 7.32 11.52 6.18
N THR A 138 7.33 10.54 5.27
CA THR A 138 7.63 10.74 3.84
C THR A 138 6.64 11.70 3.16
N HIS A 139 5.38 11.70 3.60
CA HIS A 139 4.31 12.53 3.04
C HIS A 139 3.92 13.70 3.94
N SER A 140 4.72 14.01 4.97
CA SER A 140 4.51 15.19 5.80
C SER A 140 5.03 16.43 5.08
N ALA A 141 4.26 17.51 5.08
CA ALA A 141 4.76 18.82 4.68
C ALA A 141 5.75 19.41 5.70
N ARG A 142 5.86 18.84 6.90
CA ARG A 142 6.78 19.30 7.93
C ARG A 142 8.20 18.86 7.58
N PRO A 143 9.19 19.76 7.65
CA PRO A 143 10.59 19.38 7.51
C PRO A 143 10.94 18.25 8.47
N LEU A 144 11.65 17.25 7.96
CA LEU A 144 12.18 16.18 8.79
C LEU A 144 13.33 16.76 9.63
N HIS A 145 13.05 17.06 10.89
CA HIS A 145 14.09 17.39 11.85
C HIS A 145 14.71 16.11 12.41
N PHE A 146 15.99 15.90 12.12
CA PHE A 146 16.77 14.82 12.70
C PHE A 146 17.74 15.39 13.73
N THR A 147 17.59 14.97 14.99
CA THR A 147 18.52 15.33 16.06
C THR A 147 19.59 14.25 16.14
N LEU A 148 20.88 14.62 16.13
CA LEU A 148 21.98 13.67 16.29
C LEU A 148 22.57 13.76 17.71
N ASP A 149 21.80 13.27 18.68
CA ASP A 149 22.29 13.10 20.06
C ASP A 149 23.03 11.76 20.26
N ASN A 150 23.46 11.49 21.49
CA ASN A 150 24.19 10.26 21.83
C ASN A 150 23.38 8.98 21.57
N LYS A 151 22.04 8.99 21.73
CA LYS A 151 21.20 7.82 21.44
C LYS A 151 21.11 7.59 19.93
N HIS A 152 20.96 8.64 19.14
CA HIS A 152 20.91 8.55 17.67
C HIS A 152 22.25 8.07 17.09
N ARG A 153 23.39 8.53 17.64
CA ARG A 153 24.72 8.02 17.25
C ARG A 153 24.86 6.53 17.55
N ARG A 154 24.40 6.07 18.71
CA ARG A 154 24.38 4.64 19.05
C ARG A 154 23.50 3.84 18.10
N LEU A 155 22.30 4.34 17.77
CA LEU A 155 21.43 3.67 16.80
C LEU A 155 22.13 3.50 15.44
N LEU A 156 22.76 4.56 14.93
CA LEU A 156 23.53 4.49 13.68
C LEU A 156 24.71 3.51 13.78
N GLN A 157 25.41 3.47 14.91
CA GLN A 157 26.50 2.53 15.15
C GLN A 157 26.02 1.07 15.17
N VAL A 158 24.84 0.81 15.76
CA VAL A 158 24.24 -0.53 15.83
C VAL A 158 23.76 -0.99 14.46
N LEU A 159 23.19 -0.08 13.67
CA LEU A 159 22.84 -0.36 12.27
C LEU A 159 24.11 -0.70 11.46
N GLY A 160 25.24 -0.03 11.74
CA GLY A 160 26.53 -0.35 11.12
C GLY A 160 26.66 0.22 9.71
N THR A 161 27.48 -0.40 8.86
CA THR A 161 27.76 0.09 7.48
C THR A 161 26.78 -0.43 6.43
N GLN A 162 25.83 -1.29 6.80
CA GLN A 162 24.80 -1.74 5.88
C GLN A 162 23.82 -0.61 5.58
N THR A 163 23.49 -0.45 4.31
CA THR A 163 22.53 0.55 3.83
C THR A 163 21.19 -0.07 3.43
N GLU A 164 21.12 -1.41 3.34
CA GLU A 164 19.94 -2.17 2.94
C GLU A 164 19.62 -3.26 3.96
N TYR A 165 18.37 -3.26 4.45
CA TYR A 165 17.90 -4.20 5.48
C TYR A 165 16.61 -4.89 5.03
N LYS A 166 16.50 -6.18 5.33
CA LYS A 166 15.26 -6.95 5.11
C LYS A 166 14.19 -6.64 6.15
N GLU A 167 14.58 -6.67 7.41
CA GLU A 167 13.70 -6.41 8.54
C GLU A 167 14.52 -5.85 9.69
N PHE A 168 13.86 -5.11 10.58
CA PHE A 168 14.50 -4.52 11.76
C PHE A 168 13.93 -5.14 13.03
N ASP A 169 14.81 -5.70 13.86
CA ASP A 169 14.45 -6.04 15.24
C ASP A 169 14.43 -4.75 16.08
N ILE A 170 13.23 -4.16 16.19
CA ILE A 170 13.04 -2.93 16.96
C ILE A 170 13.36 -3.13 18.44
N ALA A 171 13.14 -4.31 19.01
CA ALA A 171 13.42 -4.56 20.42
C ALA A 171 14.92 -4.55 20.68
N GLU A 172 15.70 -5.21 19.83
CA GLU A 172 17.15 -5.20 19.90
C GLU A 172 17.72 -3.80 19.63
N LEU A 173 17.28 -3.13 18.56
CA LEU A 173 17.73 -1.76 18.24
C LEU A 173 17.43 -0.78 19.37
N SER A 174 16.26 -0.87 19.99
CA SER A 174 15.88 -0.05 21.14
C SER A 174 16.81 -0.31 22.33
N ARG A 175 17.07 -1.59 22.64
CA ARG A 175 17.95 -2.01 23.74
C ARG A 175 19.38 -1.52 23.53
N LEU A 176 19.95 -1.68 22.34
CA LEU A 176 21.34 -1.32 22.05
C LEU A 176 21.55 0.20 21.93
N SER A 177 20.55 0.94 21.46
CA SER A 177 20.62 2.40 21.35
C SER A 177 20.24 3.17 22.63
N LEU A 178 19.77 2.45 23.67
CA LEU A 178 19.15 3.02 24.88
C LEU A 178 17.97 3.95 24.55
N MET A 179 17.19 3.56 23.55
CA MET A 179 15.95 4.22 23.16
C MET A 179 14.76 3.44 23.67
N THR A 180 13.69 4.15 24.01
CA THR A 180 12.36 3.52 24.08
C THR A 180 11.96 3.03 22.69
N ARG A 181 11.06 2.04 22.64
CA ARG A 181 10.54 1.52 21.36
C ARG A 181 10.00 2.63 20.44
N LYS A 182 9.31 3.62 21.02
CA LYS A 182 8.74 4.75 20.29
C LYS A 182 9.81 5.70 19.75
N GLU A 183 10.84 6.01 20.55
CA GLU A 183 12.00 6.79 20.11
C GLU A 183 12.74 6.08 18.96
N CYS A 184 12.99 4.77 19.10
CA CYS A 184 13.67 3.95 18.10
C CYS A 184 12.91 3.92 16.77
N ILE A 185 11.59 3.64 16.80
CA ILE A 185 10.75 3.66 15.60
C ILE A 185 10.78 5.03 14.93
N ARG A 186 10.67 6.11 15.71
CA ARG A 186 10.68 7.47 15.16
C ARG A 186 12.01 7.81 14.51
N ALA A 187 13.13 7.47 15.15
CA ALA A 187 14.46 7.71 14.61
C ALA A 187 14.71 6.89 13.34
N LEU A 188 14.41 5.59 13.39
CA LEU A 188 14.56 4.69 12.25
C LEU A 188 13.65 5.09 11.08
N ALA A 189 12.40 5.44 11.35
CA ALA A 189 11.48 5.93 10.32
C ALA A 189 11.99 7.22 9.67
N GLY A 190 12.63 8.11 10.45
CA GLY A 190 13.27 9.31 9.92
C GLY A 190 14.41 8.98 8.97
N LEU A 191 15.29 8.05 9.34
CA LEU A 191 16.41 7.60 8.50
C LEU A 191 15.94 6.95 7.19
N ILE A 192 14.85 6.18 7.23
CA ILE A 192 14.25 5.58 6.04
C ILE A 192 13.59 6.66 5.17
N ALA A 193 12.82 7.56 5.78
CA ALA A 193 12.11 8.62 5.07
C ALA A 193 13.07 9.65 4.43
N SER A 194 14.25 9.88 5.02
CA SER A 194 15.31 10.72 4.43
C SER A 194 16.09 10.03 3.31
N GLY A 195 15.90 8.72 3.11
CA GLY A 195 16.68 7.92 2.17
C GLY A 195 18.10 7.59 2.66
N THR A 196 18.41 7.82 3.94
CA THR A 196 19.70 7.45 4.54
C THR A 196 19.84 5.93 4.65
N ILE A 197 18.72 5.23 4.89
CA ILE A 197 18.64 3.77 4.95
C ILE A 197 17.52 3.30 4.04
N GLN A 198 17.73 2.16 3.37
CA GLN A 198 16.73 1.54 2.52
C GLN A 198 16.27 0.21 3.14
N THR A 199 14.99 -0.07 2.98
CA THR A 199 14.42 -1.39 3.23
C THR A 199 14.24 -2.10 1.90
N SER A 200 14.68 -3.35 1.78
CA SER A 200 14.34 -4.17 0.62
C SER A 200 12.82 -4.32 0.56
N ARG A 201 12.22 -3.94 -0.58
CA ARG A 201 10.77 -4.00 -0.81
C ARG A 201 10.28 -5.42 -1.01
#